data_AF-A0A517P3B3-F1
#
_entry.id   AF-A0A517P3B3-F1
#
_cell.length_a   1.000
_cell.length_b   1.000
_cell.length_c   1.000
_cell.angle_alpha   90.00
_cell.angle_beta   90.00
_cell.angle_gamma   90.00
#
_symmetry.space_group_name_H-M   'P 1'
#
loop_
_entity.id
_entity.type
_entity.pdbx_description
1 polymer ?
#
loop_
_entity_poly.entity_id
_entity_poly.type
_entity_poly.pdbx_seq_one_letter_code
_entity_poly.pdbx_strand_id
1 'polypeptide(L)'
;MDAPRLNLFSQNIEPAQHDGVRRESVQPIAERRERELDRIAGLSKPKTMKIPLKVMVPLLMRAAKHNHTWLEDFADDTAEIDADLHQLLMAFQDLPHTRAA
;
A
#
# COMPACT_ATOMS: atom_id res chain seq x y z
N MET A 1 -43.76 -40.01 -61.18
CA MET A 1 -42.88 -38.99 -61.78
C MET A 1 -42.00 -38.41 -60.68
N ASP A 2 -40.70 -38.41 -60.97
CA ASP A 2 -39.58 -37.65 -60.38
C ASP A 2 -39.55 -37.26 -58.89
N ALA A 3 -38.92 -38.16 -58.12
CA ALA A 3 -37.63 -38.02 -57.43
C ALA A 3 -37.26 -36.81 -56.52
N PRO A 4 -36.35 -37.05 -55.53
CA PRO A 4 -36.23 -36.30 -54.27
C PRO A 4 -34.96 -35.42 -54.18
N ARG A 5 -34.84 -34.62 -53.10
CA ARG A 5 -33.53 -34.20 -52.55
C ARG A 5 -33.57 -34.17 -51.02
N LEU A 6 -32.81 -35.08 -50.42
CA LEU A 6 -32.32 -35.05 -49.04
C LEU A 6 -31.14 -34.09 -48.91
N ASN A 7 -30.96 -33.55 -47.70
CA ASN A 7 -29.74 -33.04 -47.01
C ASN A 7 -29.97 -31.65 -46.39
N LEU A 8 -29.57 -31.32 -45.15
CA LEU A 8 -28.74 -31.99 -44.13
C LEU A 8 -28.81 -31.13 -42.85
N PHE A 9 -28.90 -31.76 -41.66
CA PHE A 9 -28.39 -31.29 -40.36
C PHE A 9 -28.85 -29.94 -39.78
N SER A 10 -29.55 -30.02 -38.64
CA SER A 10 -28.92 -29.67 -37.34
C SER A 10 -29.82 -30.14 -36.20
N GLN A 11 -29.28 -31.05 -35.40
CA GLN A 11 -29.65 -31.16 -33.99
C GLN A 11 -29.32 -29.83 -33.32
N ASN A 12 -30.21 -29.30 -32.47
CA ASN A 12 -29.87 -29.01 -31.08
C ASN A 12 -30.97 -28.24 -30.34
N ILE A 13 -31.51 -28.95 -29.33
CA ILE A 13 -31.64 -28.54 -27.92
C ILE A 13 -32.53 -27.33 -27.61
N GLU A 14 -33.58 -27.63 -26.83
CA GLU A 14 -34.62 -26.76 -26.28
C GLU A 14 -34.08 -25.51 -25.54
N PRO A 15 -34.74 -24.34 -25.67
CA PRO A 15 -34.41 -23.19 -24.84
C PRO A 15 -35.21 -23.17 -23.52
N ALA A 16 -34.42 -23.12 -22.44
CA ALA A 16 -34.51 -22.20 -21.30
C ALA A 16 -35.79 -22.20 -20.44
N GLN A 17 -35.63 -22.45 -19.12
CA GLN A 17 -36.11 -21.56 -18.04
C GLN A 17 -35.23 -21.65 -16.77
N HIS A 18 -34.73 -20.48 -16.36
CA HIS A 18 -34.49 -19.97 -14.99
C HIS A 18 -34.06 -20.94 -13.87
N ASP A 19 -32.85 -20.75 -13.32
CA ASP A 19 -32.68 -20.03 -12.04
C ASP A 19 -31.18 -19.80 -11.74
N GLY A 20 -30.88 -18.73 -11.01
CA GLY A 20 -29.53 -18.47 -10.47
C GLY A 20 -28.78 -17.32 -11.14
N VAL A 21 -29.23 -16.09 -10.84
CA VAL A 21 -28.39 -14.89 -10.99
C VAL A 21 -27.15 -15.07 -10.12
N ARG A 22 -26.06 -15.57 -10.72
CA ARG A 22 -24.70 -15.34 -10.21
C ARG A 22 -24.52 -13.84 -10.13
N ARG A 23 -24.63 -13.29 -8.93
CA ARG A 23 -24.13 -11.95 -8.61
C ARG A 23 -22.63 -12.01 -8.82
N GLU A 24 -22.19 -11.75 -10.05
CA GLU A 24 -20.81 -11.49 -10.37
C GLU A 24 -20.34 -10.36 -9.47
N SER A 25 -19.35 -10.68 -8.66
CA SER A 25 -18.64 -9.81 -7.74
C SER A 25 -17.95 -8.67 -8.51
N VAL A 26 -18.70 -7.64 -8.89
CA VAL A 26 -18.17 -6.35 -9.35
C VAL A 26 -17.73 -5.53 -8.13
N GLN A 27 -16.77 -6.05 -7.36
CA GLN A 27 -16.19 -5.37 -6.19
C GLN A 27 -14.73 -4.88 -6.38
N PRO A 28 -13.89 -5.36 -7.32
CA PRO A 28 -12.46 -4.99 -7.28
C PRO A 28 -12.14 -3.56 -7.73
N ILE A 29 -13.02 -2.91 -8.51
CA ILE A 29 -12.80 -1.54 -9.00
C ILE A 29 -13.30 -0.50 -7.99
N ALA A 30 -14.47 -0.75 -7.37
CA ALA A 30 -15.06 0.14 -6.38
C ALA A 30 -14.14 0.29 -5.17
N GLU A 31 -13.61 -0.81 -4.64
CA GLU A 31 -12.67 -0.79 -3.51
C GLU A 31 -11.33 -0.11 -3.84
N ARG A 32 -10.82 -0.27 -5.07
CA ARG A 32 -9.60 0.44 -5.49
C ARG A 32 -9.83 1.93 -5.58
N ARG A 33 -10.99 2.34 -6.10
CA ARG A 33 -11.37 3.74 -6.23
C ARG A 33 -11.58 4.38 -4.85
N GLU A 34 -12.23 3.67 -3.94
CA GLU A 34 -12.43 4.12 -2.56
C GLU A 34 -11.09 4.32 -1.83
N ARG A 35 -10.16 3.36 -1.92
CA ARG A 35 -8.79 3.52 -1.38
C ARG A 35 -8.02 4.69 -1.99
N GLU A 36 -8.29 5.01 -3.25
CA GLU A 36 -7.66 6.16 -3.92
C GLU A 36 -8.27 7.49 -3.46
N LEU A 37 -9.60 7.53 -3.30
CA LEU A 37 -10.31 8.67 -2.73
C LEU A 37 -9.86 8.93 -1.28
N ASP A 38 -9.65 7.88 -0.48
CA ASP A 38 -9.13 7.99 0.87
C ASP A 38 -7.69 8.52 0.91
N ARG A 39 -6.84 8.12 -0.05
CA ARG A 39 -5.48 8.66 -0.20
C ARG A 39 -5.48 10.14 -0.54
N ILE A 40 -6.34 10.55 -1.48
CA ILE A 40 -6.46 11.95 -1.90
C ILE A 40 -7.07 12.82 -0.80
N ALA A 41 -8.06 12.30 -0.08
CA ALA A 41 -8.73 12.98 1.02
C ALA A 41 -7.92 13.00 2.33
N GLY A 42 -6.74 12.35 2.38
CA GLY A 42 -5.91 12.24 3.58
C GLY A 42 -6.52 11.36 4.68
N LEU A 43 -7.55 10.56 4.34
CA LEU A 43 -8.24 9.66 5.26
C LEU A 43 -7.53 8.30 5.38
N SER A 44 -6.63 7.98 4.46
CA SER A 44 -5.83 6.77 4.52
C SER A 44 -4.70 6.88 5.54
N LYS A 45 -4.52 5.86 6.39
CA LYS A 45 -3.39 5.78 7.32
C LYS A 45 -2.06 5.91 6.55
N PRO A 46 -1.12 6.77 6.99
CA PRO A 46 0.17 6.93 6.34
C PRO A 46 0.87 5.58 6.17
N LYS A 47 1.48 5.36 5.02
CA LYS A 47 2.21 4.12 4.74
C LYS A 47 3.53 4.13 5.53
N THR A 48 3.59 3.35 6.61
CA THR A 48 4.82 3.15 7.39
C THR A 48 5.75 2.17 6.67
N MET A 49 7.05 2.47 6.67
CA MET A 49 8.09 1.64 6.07
C MET A 49 9.17 1.33 7.10
N LYS A 50 9.66 0.09 7.13
CA LYS A 50 10.82 -0.30 7.96
C LYS A 50 12.08 -0.17 7.14
N ILE A 51 13.03 0.63 7.60
CA ILE A 51 14.33 0.82 6.96
C ILE A 51 15.47 0.65 7.98
N PRO A 52 16.66 0.17 7.58
CA PRO A 52 17.79 0.05 8.50
C PRO A 52 18.29 1.42 8.99
N LEU A 53 18.64 1.53 10.28
CA LEU A 53 19.19 2.76 10.88
C LEU A 53 20.46 3.25 10.19
N LYS A 54 21.33 2.32 9.76
CA LYS A 54 22.53 2.64 8.98
C LYS A 54 22.25 3.37 7.67
N VAL A 55 21.02 3.30 7.17
CA VAL A 55 20.55 4.04 5.99
C VAL A 55 19.82 5.31 6.43
N MET A 56 18.91 5.21 7.40
CA MET A 56 18.09 6.33 7.86
C MET A 56 18.93 7.46 8.49
N VAL A 57 19.78 7.14 9.46
CA VAL A 57 20.51 8.13 10.27
C VAL A 57 21.41 9.01 9.39
N PRO A 58 22.26 8.48 8.48
CA PRO A 58 23.08 9.33 7.61
C PRO A 58 22.26 10.23 6.68
N LEU A 59 21.09 9.79 6.22
CA LEU A 59 20.21 10.60 5.37
C LEU A 59 19.63 11.78 6.15
N LEU A 60 19.13 11.54 7.36
CA LEU A 60 18.61 12.59 8.24
C LEU A 60 19.71 13.58 8.64
N MET A 61 20.90 13.09 8.99
CA MET A 61 22.05 13.95 9.30
C MET A 61 22.45 14.83 8.11
N ARG A 62 22.44 14.28 6.89
CA ARG A 62 22.70 15.06 5.67
C ARG A 62 21.59 16.10 5.45
N ALA A 63 20.33 15.73 5.60
CA ALA A 63 19.20 16.64 5.44
C ALA A 63 19.28 17.82 6.43
N ALA A 64 19.58 17.54 7.70
CA ALA A 64 19.78 18.55 8.74
C ALA A 64 20.97 19.47 8.42
N LYS A 65 22.11 18.90 7.98
CA LYS A 65 23.32 19.68 7.63
C LYS A 65 23.09 20.66 6.46
N HIS A 66 22.20 20.33 5.54
CA HIS A 66 21.91 21.15 4.36
C HIS A 66 20.64 22.00 4.51
N ASN A 67 20.09 22.14 5.73
CA ASN A 67 18.89 22.91 6.04
C ASN A 67 17.71 22.62 5.11
N HIS A 68 17.45 21.33 4.86
CA HIS A 68 16.28 20.95 4.08
C HIS A 68 15.00 21.23 4.90
N THR A 69 14.20 22.19 4.43
CA THR A 69 12.98 22.65 5.11
C THR A 69 11.94 21.54 5.29
N TRP A 70 11.91 20.54 4.41
CA TRP A 70 10.99 19.41 4.55
C TRP A 70 11.22 18.61 5.83
N LEU A 71 12.42 18.65 6.43
CA LEU A 71 12.69 17.92 7.67
C LEU A 71 11.91 18.50 8.85
N GLU A 72 11.63 19.81 8.84
CA GLU A 72 10.83 20.49 9.86
C GLU A 72 9.37 20.01 9.85
N ASP A 73 8.86 19.60 8.68
CA ASP A 73 7.50 19.06 8.54
C ASP A 73 7.31 17.75 9.33
N PHE A 74 8.39 17.08 9.73
CA PHE A 74 8.39 15.82 10.49
C PHE A 74 8.91 15.99 11.93
N ALA A 75 9.06 17.23 12.44
CA ALA A 75 9.67 17.47 13.75
C ALA A 75 8.87 16.87 14.92
N ASP A 76 7.54 16.82 14.79
CA ASP A 76 6.64 16.29 15.81
C ASP A 76 6.27 14.80 15.59
N ASP A 77 6.79 14.17 14.52
CA ASP A 77 6.49 12.78 14.18
C ASP A 77 7.26 11.79 15.06
N THR A 78 6.61 10.69 15.43
CA THR A 78 7.22 9.63 16.24
C THR A 78 7.78 8.50 15.38
N ALA A 79 9.02 8.08 15.63
CA ALA A 79 9.62 6.89 15.05
C ALA A 79 9.50 5.68 15.99
N GLU A 80 9.09 4.53 15.44
CA GLU A 80 9.08 3.26 16.18
C GLU A 80 10.49 2.61 16.17
N ILE A 81 11.05 2.38 17.36
CA ILE A 81 12.30 1.66 17.58
C ILE A 81 12.10 0.57 18.63
N ASP A 82 13.00 -0.42 18.67
CA ASP A 82 12.98 -1.40 19.75
C ASP A 82 13.40 -0.77 21.10
N ALA A 83 13.01 -1.44 22.19
CA ALA A 83 13.23 -0.96 23.55
C ALA A 83 14.71 -0.90 23.92
N ASP A 84 15.55 -1.77 23.35
CA ASP A 84 16.97 -1.82 23.65
C ASP A 84 17.69 -0.60 23.06
N LEU A 85 17.39 -0.26 21.81
CA LEU A 85 17.90 0.95 21.18
C LEU A 85 17.41 2.20 21.89
N HIS A 86 16.13 2.27 22.28
CA HIS A 86 15.61 3.40 23.03
C HIS A 86 16.40 3.62 24.33
N GLN A 87 16.60 2.56 25.12
CA GLN A 87 17.39 2.62 26.36
C GLN A 87 18.83 3.08 26.10
N LEU A 88 19.47 2.56 25.05
CA LEU A 88 20.82 2.94 24.68
C LEU A 88 20.91 4.43 24.29
N LEU A 89 19.94 4.95 23.56
CA LEU A 89 19.89 6.36 23.15
C LEU A 89 19.68 7.29 24.35
N MET A 90 18.82 6.90 25.30
CA MET A 90 18.64 7.66 26.55
C MET A 90 19.92 7.69 27.37
N ALA A 91 20.59 6.55 27.53
CA ALA A 91 21.88 6.49 28.23
C ALA A 91 22.97 7.31 27.51
N PHE A 92 22.97 7.31 26.17
CA PHE A 92 23.92 8.10 25.37
C PHE A 92 23.68 9.61 25.51
N GLN A 93 22.43 10.05 25.62
CA GLN A 93 22.09 11.46 25.82
C GLN A 93 22.59 11.98 27.17
N ASP A 94 22.53 11.16 28.22
CA ASP A 94 23.00 11.52 29.56
C ASP A 94 24.53 11.52 29.69
N LEU A 95 25.24 10.94 28.71
CA LEU A 95 26.69 11.00 28.69
C LEU A 95 27.14 12.46 28.48
N PRO A 96 28.03 12.98 29.34
CA PRO A 96 28.62 14.29 29.12
C PRO A 96 29.23 14.29 27.72
N HIS A 97 28.86 15.27 26.89
CA HIS A 97 29.52 15.55 25.63
C HIS A 97 30.95 16.02 25.91
N THR A 98 31.78 15.13 26.43
CA THR A 98 33.20 15.34 26.56
C THR A 98 33.68 15.40 25.13
N ARG A 99 33.87 16.62 24.61
CA ARG A 99 34.51 16.86 23.31
C ARG A 99 35.78 16.01 23.30
N ALA A 100 35.76 14.91 22.55
CA ALA A 100 36.99 14.34 22.04
C ALA A 100 37.60 15.45 21.18
N ALA A 101 38.67 16.03 21.70
CA ALA A 101 39.48 17.08 21.07
C ALA A 101 40.14 16.56 19.80
#